data_AF-A0A0W0G1P6-F1
#
_entry.id   AF-A0A0W0G1P6-F1
#
_cell.length_a   1.000
_cell.length_b   1.000
_cell.length_c   1.000
_cell.angle_alpha   90.00
_cell.angle_beta   90.00
_cell.angle_gamma   90.00
#
_symmetry.space_group_name_H-M   'P 1'
#
loop_
_entity.id
_entity.type
_entity.pdbx_description
1 polymer ?
#
loop_
_entity_poly.entity_id
_entity_poly.type
_entity_poly.pdbx_seq_one_letter_code
_entity_poly.pdbx_strand_id
1 'polypeptide(L)'
;MSAGRLSQNLKKVAASWPKDPYRPHLQLSILLESLSKHPKLTPEAVRAAQDLLGDTVKKTYPVSEKISRPASVPLHYERLVEGFQKSAQGIARPWWKRLLGIW
;
A
#
# COMPACT_ATOMS: atom_id res chain seq x y z
N MET A 1 4.26 4.56 -27.29
CA MET A 1 5.62 4.34 -26.71
C MET A 1 6.11 2.98 -27.16
N SER A 2 7.41 2.79 -27.44
CA SER A 2 7.93 1.47 -27.79
C SER A 2 7.90 0.51 -26.60
N ALA A 3 7.72 -0.79 -26.84
CA ALA A 3 7.64 -1.82 -25.80
C ALA A 3 8.88 -1.81 -24.86
N GLY A 4 10.07 -1.57 -25.40
CA GLY A 4 11.30 -1.44 -24.61
C GLY A 4 11.27 -0.27 -23.62
N ARG A 5 10.68 0.87 -24.01
CA ARG A 5 10.54 2.04 -23.13
C ARG A 5 9.52 1.80 -22.02
N LEU A 6 8.43 1.08 -22.33
CA LEU A 6 7.44 0.68 -21.32
C LEU A 6 8.04 -0.26 -20.28
N SER A 7 8.80 -1.26 -20.73
CA SER A 7 9.52 -2.19 -19.84
C SER A 7 10.48 -1.45 -18.90
N GLN A 8 11.31 -0.55 -19.45
CA GLN A 8 12.25 0.24 -18.64
C GLN A 8 11.54 1.13 -17.61
N ASN A 9 10.44 1.77 -18.00
CA ASN A 9 9.67 2.59 -17.07
C ASN A 9 9.07 1.77 -15.92
N LEU A 10 8.51 0.60 -16.22
CA LEU A 10 7.94 -0.27 -15.19
C LEU A 10 9.02 -0.83 -14.26
N LYS A 11 10.22 -1.16 -14.78
CA LYS A 11 11.38 -1.53 -13.94
C LYS A 11 11.79 -0.43 -12.98
N LYS A 12 11.78 0.83 -13.43
CA LYS A 12 12.07 1.97 -12.54
C LYS A 12 11.04 2.06 -11.41
N VAL A 13 9.75 1.94 -11.74
CA VAL A 13 8.66 1.92 -10.76
C VAL A 13 8.83 0.78 -9.75
N ALA A 14 9.16 -0.42 -10.23
CA ALA A 14 9.42 -1.58 -9.39
C ALA A 14 10.60 -1.34 -8.42
N ALA A 15 11.70 -0.74 -8.89
CA ALA A 15 12.88 -0.44 -8.08
C ALA A 15 12.62 0.63 -7.02
N SER A 16 11.77 1.62 -7.32
CA SER A 16 11.36 2.66 -6.36
C SER A 16 10.28 2.20 -5.38
N TRP A 17 9.70 1.01 -5.57
CA TRP A 17 8.59 0.55 -4.73
C TRP A 17 9.06 0.25 -3.31
N PRO A 18 8.36 0.73 -2.27
CA PRO A 18 8.72 0.45 -0.88
C PRO A 18 8.62 -1.05 -0.59
N LYS A 19 9.55 -1.55 0.24
CA LYS A 19 9.48 -2.93 0.73
C LYS A 19 8.38 -3.06 1.77
N ASP A 20 7.60 -4.14 1.69
CA ASP A 20 6.63 -4.50 2.73
C ASP A 20 7.34 -5.32 3.83
N PRO A 21 7.55 -4.76 5.04
CA PRO A 21 8.24 -5.46 6.11
C PRO A 21 7.41 -6.60 6.72
N TYR A 22 6.09 -6.60 6.53
CA TYR A 22 5.18 -7.60 7.11
C TYR A 22 4.98 -8.80 6.20
N ARG A 23 5.15 -8.62 4.89
CA ARG A 23 5.04 -9.69 3.90
C ARG A 23 6.33 -9.82 3.10
N PRO A 24 7.45 -10.21 3.73
CA PRO A 24 8.75 -10.29 3.06
C PRO A 24 8.75 -11.24 1.84
N HIS A 25 7.85 -12.24 1.84
CA HIS A 25 7.69 -13.21 0.76
C HIS A 25 6.74 -12.75 -0.37
N LEU A 26 5.99 -11.65 -0.20
CA LEU A 26 5.05 -11.11 -1.18
C LEU A 26 5.34 -9.62 -1.42
N GLN A 27 6.30 -9.33 -2.28
CA GLN A 27 6.69 -7.96 -2.62
C GLN A 27 6.11 -7.55 -3.97
N LEU A 28 5.38 -6.43 -4.00
CA LEU A 28 4.80 -5.89 -5.23
C LEU A 28 5.87 -5.48 -6.24
N SER A 29 7.04 -5.03 -5.79
CA SER A 29 8.20 -4.75 -6.66
C SER A 29 8.58 -5.95 -7.54
N ILE A 30 8.57 -7.16 -7.00
CA ILE A 30 8.91 -8.39 -7.73
C ILE A 30 7.87 -8.66 -8.83
N LEU A 31 6.58 -8.48 -8.51
CA LEU A 31 5.50 -8.61 -9.49
C LEU A 31 5.67 -7.60 -10.62
N LEU A 32 5.91 -6.33 -10.29
CA LEU A 32 6.10 -5.27 -11.28
C LEU A 32 7.34 -5.51 -12.16
N GLU A 33 8.43 -6.03 -11.57
CA GLU A 33 9.61 -6.42 -12.33
C GLU A 33 9.31 -7.57 -13.30
N SER A 34 8.57 -8.59 -12.87
CA SER A 34 8.12 -9.68 -13.74
C SER A 34 7.24 -9.17 -14.87
N LEU A 35 6.26 -8.31 -14.57
CA LEU A 35 5.37 -7.68 -15.55
C LEU A 35 6.13 -6.81 -16.57
N SER A 36 7.25 -6.23 -16.19
CA SER A 36 8.09 -5.46 -17.13
C SER A 36 8.66 -6.30 -18.27
N LYS A 37 8.75 -7.63 -18.09
CA LYS A 37 9.24 -8.59 -19.09
C LYS A 37 8.09 -9.19 -19.92
N HIS A 38 6.84 -8.89 -19.57
CA HIS A 38 5.68 -9.50 -20.21
C HIS A 38 5.49 -8.98 -21.65
N PRO A 39 5.24 -9.86 -22.64
CA PRO A 39 5.16 -9.47 -24.05
C PRO A 39 3.95 -8.57 -24.38
N LYS A 40 2.90 -8.60 -23.55
CA LYS A 40 1.69 -7.77 -23.70
C LYS A 40 1.62 -6.63 -22.68
N LEU A 41 2.76 -6.01 -22.36
CA LEU A 41 2.78 -4.88 -21.45
C LEU A 41 2.07 -3.67 -22.07
N THR A 42 1.03 -3.18 -21.41
CA THR A 42 0.25 -2.04 -21.87
C THR A 42 0.75 -0.73 -21.25
N PRO A 43 0.67 0.40 -21.98
CA PRO A 43 1.00 1.71 -21.42
C PRO A 43 0.11 2.11 -20.24
N GLU A 44 -1.15 1.66 -20.21
CA GLU A 44 -2.10 1.90 -19.13
C GLU A 44 -1.64 1.22 -17.83
N ALA A 45 -1.10 0.01 -17.91
CA ALA A 45 -0.58 -0.70 -16.74
C ALA A 45 0.64 0.03 -16.14
N VAL A 46 1.54 0.54 -16.98
CA VAL A 46 2.69 1.34 -16.53
C VAL A 46 2.22 2.62 -15.86
N ARG A 47 1.23 3.31 -16.44
CA ARG A 47 0.64 4.52 -15.88
C ARG A 47 -0.05 4.25 -14.54
N ALA A 48 -0.86 3.19 -14.45
CA ALA A 48 -1.52 2.80 -13.22
C ALA A 48 -0.51 2.52 -12.09
N ALA A 49 0.60 1.83 -12.40
CA ALA A 49 1.66 1.60 -11.42
C ALA A 49 2.33 2.90 -10.96
N GLN A 50 2.54 3.87 -11.86
CA GLN A 50 3.05 5.19 -11.52
C GLN A 50 2.08 5.99 -10.65
N ASP A 51 0.79 5.96 -10.99
CA ASP A 51 -0.27 6.66 -10.24
C ASP A 51 -0.44 6.08 -8.83
N LEU A 52 -0.30 4.75 -8.68
CA LEU A 52 -0.29 4.09 -7.38
C LEU A 52 0.93 4.49 -6.55
N LEU A 53 2.13 4.46 -7.13
CA LEU A 53 3.36 4.87 -6.42
C LEU A 53 3.30 6.34 -5.99
N GLY A 54 2.73 7.20 -6.83
CA GLY A 54 2.61 8.63 -6.60
C GLY A 54 1.47 9.03 -5.67
N ASP A 55 0.68 8.09 -5.16
CA ASP A 55 -0.56 8.35 -4.41
C ASP A 55 -1.53 9.30 -5.18
N THR A 56 -1.52 9.27 -6.52
CA THR A 56 -2.26 10.25 -7.33
C THR A 56 -3.75 10.22 -7.03
N VAL A 57 -4.35 9.02 -6.93
CA VAL A 57 -5.79 8.85 -6.65
C VAL A 57 -6.16 9.39 -5.27
N LYS A 58 -5.30 9.16 -4.26
CA LYS A 58 -5.50 9.66 -2.89
C LYS A 58 -5.45 11.19 -2.84
N LYS A 59 -4.60 11.82 -3.66
CA LYS A 59 -4.53 13.28 -3.78
C LYS A 59 -5.74 13.86 -4.49
N THR A 60 -6.19 13.21 -5.57
CA THR A 60 -7.36 13.66 -6.35
C THR A 60 -8.66 13.52 -5.58
N TYR A 61 -8.81 12.46 -4.79
CA TYR A 61 -10.01 12.14 -4.03
C TYR A 61 -9.68 12.03 -2.55
N PRO A 62 -9.50 13.16 -1.84
CA PRO A 62 -9.20 13.14 -0.42
C PRO A 62 -10.36 12.54 0.37
N VAL A 63 -10.03 11.66 1.32
CA VAL A 63 -11.03 11.01 2.18
C VAL A 63 -11.56 12.04 3.19
N SER A 64 -12.88 12.22 3.21
CA SER A 64 -13.55 13.11 4.17
C SER A 64 -13.31 12.67 5.61
N GLU A 65 -13.21 13.63 6.53
CA GLU A 65 -13.05 13.36 7.96
C GLU A 65 -14.18 12.50 8.52
N LYS A 66 -15.41 12.65 8.01
CA LYS A 66 -16.55 11.81 8.42
C LYS A 66 -16.35 10.33 8.08
N ILE A 67 -15.59 10.03 7.02
CA ILE A 67 -15.28 8.66 6.60
C ILE A 67 -14.10 8.13 7.44
N SER A 68 -13.07 8.95 7.68
CA SER A 68 -11.91 8.54 8.49
C SER A 68 -12.16 8.52 10.00
N ARG A 69 -13.23 9.16 10.46
CA ARG A 69 -13.64 9.21 11.88
C ARG A 69 -15.15 8.94 11.99
N PRO A 70 -15.58 7.67 11.94
CA PRO A 70 -17.00 7.33 12.01
C PRO A 70 -17.58 7.69 13.37
N ALA A 71 -18.83 8.16 13.41
CA ALA A 71 -19.46 8.66 14.64
C ALA A 71 -19.56 7.61 15.77
N SER A 72 -19.71 6.34 15.42
CA SER A 72 -19.76 5.24 16.40
C SER A 72 -18.41 4.97 17.08
N VAL A 73 -17.30 5.12 16.34
CA VAL A 73 -15.94 4.88 16.84
C VAL A 73 -14.95 5.86 16.17
N PRO A 74 -14.87 7.12 16.64
CA PRO A 74 -14.11 8.18 15.95
C PRO A 74 -12.63 7.86 15.74
N LEU A 75 -12.02 7.11 16.67
CA LEU A 75 -10.60 6.75 16.64
C LEU A 75 -10.30 5.43 15.93
N HIS A 76 -11.28 4.82 15.23
CA HIS A 76 -11.16 3.46 14.70
C HIS A 76 -9.90 3.25 13.84
N TYR A 77 -9.70 4.08 12.82
CA TYR A 77 -8.58 3.93 11.91
C TYR A 77 -7.24 4.34 12.52
N GLU A 78 -7.23 5.33 13.42
CA GLU A 78 -6.03 5.72 14.17
C GLU A 78 -5.52 4.56 15.02
N ARG A 79 -6.44 3.88 15.74
CA ARG A 79 -6.15 2.70 16.54
C ARG A 79 -5.70 1.49 15.70
N LEU A 80 -6.24 1.33 14.50
CA LEU A 80 -5.79 0.30 13.56
C LEU A 80 -4.34 0.55 13.13
N VAL A 81 -4.00 1.79 12.76
CA VAL A 81 -2.63 2.18 12.38
C VAL A 81 -1.67 2.01 13.55
N GLU A 82 -2.06 2.43 14.75
CA GLU A 82 -1.25 2.27 15.96
C GLU A 82 -1.00 0.80 16.29
N GLY A 83 -2.05 -0.03 16.24
CA GLY A 83 -1.93 -1.47 16.46
C GLY A 83 -1.02 -2.14 15.42
N PHE A 84 -1.13 -1.73 14.16
CA PHE A 84 -0.26 -2.17 13.09
C PHE A 84 1.21 -1.82 13.38
N GLN A 85 1.52 -0.55 13.70
CA GLN A 85 2.88 -0.10 14.02
C GLN A 85 3.47 -0.82 15.24
N LYS A 86 2.69 -0.97 16.31
CA LYS A 86 3.09 -1.72 17.51
C LYS A 86 3.39 -3.18 17.20
N SER A 87 2.59 -3.80 16.32
CA SER A 87 2.83 -5.18 15.90
C SER A 87 4.16 -5.35 15.15
N ALA A 88 4.58 -4.39 14.31
CA ALA A 88 5.91 -4.40 13.69
C ALA A 88 7.05 -4.35 14.71
N GLN A 89 6.83 -3.68 15.84
CA GLN A 89 7.80 -3.57 16.93
C GLN A 89 7.78 -4.81 17.85
N GLY A 90 6.98 -5.84 17.54
CA GLY A 90 6.80 -7.02 18.40
C GLY A 90 5.94 -6.77 19.64
N ILE A 91 5.27 -5.61 19.73
CA ILE A 91 4.44 -5.24 20.87
C ILE A 91 3.04 -5.78 20.68
N ALA A 92 2.71 -6.85 21.40
CA ALA A 92 1.38 -7.44 21.40
C ALA A 92 0.40 -6.65 22.30
N ARG A 93 -0.89 -6.72 21.97
CA ARG A 93 -1.95 -6.16 22.82
C ARG A 93 -2.20 -7.09 24.02
N PRO A 94 -2.20 -6.58 25.26
CA PRO A 94 -2.58 -7.34 26.44
C PRO A 94 -3.95 -8.01 26.26
N TRP A 95 -4.09 -9.25 26.73
CA TRP A 95 -5.31 -10.05 26.54
C TRP A 95 -6.57 -9.35 27.10
N TRP A 96 -6.45 -8.67 28.23
CA TRP A 96 -7.56 -7.97 28.88
C TRP A 96 -8.06 -6.77 28.06
N LYS A 97 -7.17 -6.07 27.33
CA LYS A 97 -7.57 -4.99 26.40
C LYS A 97 -8.38 -5.54 25.22
N ARG A 98 -8.03 -6.74 24.73
CA ARG A 98 -8.79 -7.43 23.67
C ARG A 98 -10.17 -7.86 24.15
N LEU A 99 -10.26 -8.43 25.36
CA LEU A 99 -11.51 -8.87 25.98
C LEU A 99 -12.49 -7.70 26.19
N LEU A 100 -12.00 -6.58 26.74
CA LEU A 100 -12.84 -5.44 27.11
C LEU A 100 -13.15 -4.48 25.94
N GLY A 101 -12.68 -4.79 24.72
CA GLY A 101 -12.84 -3.91 23.57
C GLY A 101 -12.15 -2.54 23.74
N ILE A 102 -11.25 -2.43 24.71
CA ILE A 102 -10.47 -1.21 24.97
C ILE A 102 -9.36 -1.20 23.95
N TRP A 103 -9.33 -0.18 23.10
CA TRP A 103 -8.32 -0.01 22.06
C TRP A 103 -7.06 0.66 22.57
#